data_AF-A0A7C4FQ32-F1
#
_entry.id   AF-A0A7C4FQ32-F1
#
_cell.length_a   1.000
_cell.length_b   1.000
_cell.length_c   1.000
_cell.angle_alpha   90.00
_cell.angle_beta   90.00
_cell.angle_gamma   90.00
#
_symmetry.space_group_name_H-M   'P 1'
#
loop_
_entity.id
_entity.type
_entity.pdbx_description
1 polymer ?
#
loop_
_entity_poly.entity_id
_entity_poly.type
_entity_poly.pdbx_seq_one_letter_code
_entity_poly.pdbx_strand_id
1 'polypeptide(L)'
;MVFVLLSSKQSSHLQNVQKNYPLNPNSFYRKGVTILSLLIRFINLAVSIYTFAIFLRAIISWFNPDPYNSAVRFLDKITEPLLYPIRKALWRFSGNLPIDFSPFIAIILVQIAGRLIIDILRNFI
;
A
#
# COMPACT_ATOMS: atom_id res chain seq x y z
N MET A 1 -3.04 1.45 -63.48
CA MET A 1 -4.32 1.38 -62.74
C MET A 1 -4.46 0.11 -61.88
N VAL A 2 -4.19 -1.09 -62.42
CA VAL A 2 -4.32 -2.39 -61.70
C VAL A 2 -3.43 -2.51 -60.44
N PHE A 3 -2.19 -2.00 -60.48
CA PHE A 3 -1.25 -2.05 -59.35
C PHE A 3 -1.73 -1.27 -58.11
N VAL A 4 -2.38 -0.11 -58.33
CA VAL A 4 -2.95 0.73 -57.25
C VAL A 4 -4.12 0.02 -56.57
N LEU A 5 -4.94 -0.70 -57.35
CA LEU A 5 -6.08 -1.47 -56.82
C LEU A 5 -5.61 -2.69 -56.01
N LEU A 6 -4.52 -3.34 -56.42
CA LEU A 6 -3.92 -4.45 -55.67
C LEU A 6 -3.32 -3.96 -54.34
N SER A 7 -2.60 -2.83 -54.38
CA SER A 7 -2.02 -2.21 -53.19
C SER A 7 -3.09 -1.78 -52.18
N SER A 8 -4.19 -1.17 -52.64
CA SER A 8 -5.27 -0.75 -51.75
C SER A 8 -5.98 -1.94 -51.10
N LYS A 9 -6.22 -3.02 -51.85
CA LYS A 9 -6.84 -4.26 -51.34
C LYS A 9 -5.94 -5.00 -50.34
N GLN A 10 -4.63 -4.99 -50.55
CA GLN A 10 -3.66 -5.54 -49.60
C GLN A 10 -3.65 -4.72 -48.29
N SER A 11 -3.66 -3.39 -48.40
CA SER A 11 -3.62 -2.49 -47.23
C SER A 11 -4.86 -2.59 -46.34
N SER A 12 -6.06 -2.69 -46.94
CA SER A 12 -7.31 -2.87 -46.20
C SER A 12 -7.38 -4.24 -45.54
N HIS A 13 -6.81 -5.28 -46.17
CA HIS A 13 -6.67 -6.60 -45.58
C HIS A 13 -5.73 -6.57 -44.37
N LEU A 14 -4.55 -5.96 -44.47
CA LEU A 14 -3.59 -5.86 -43.36
C LEU A 14 -4.13 -5.04 -42.18
N GLN A 15 -4.90 -3.98 -42.45
CA GLN A 15 -5.57 -3.19 -41.41
C GLN A 15 -6.68 -3.98 -40.70
N ASN A 16 -7.51 -4.73 -41.44
CA ASN A 16 -8.54 -5.59 -40.87
C ASN A 16 -7.94 -6.72 -40.03
N VAL A 17 -6.85 -7.31 -40.49
CA VAL A 17 -6.16 -8.36 -39.74
C VAL A 17 -5.48 -7.74 -38.49
N GLN A 18 -4.90 -6.53 -38.57
CA GLN A 18 -4.36 -5.84 -37.39
C GLN A 18 -5.41 -5.47 -36.34
N LYS A 19 -6.61 -5.08 -36.77
CA LYS A 19 -7.75 -4.77 -35.89
C LYS A 19 -8.34 -6.02 -35.23
N ASN A 20 -8.24 -7.18 -35.90
CA ASN A 20 -8.79 -8.46 -35.45
C ASN A 20 -7.74 -9.40 -34.84
N TYR A 21 -6.46 -9.04 -34.79
CA TYR A 21 -5.48 -9.79 -34.01
C TYR A 21 -5.89 -9.71 -32.52
N PRO A 22 -6.23 -10.84 -31.88
CA PRO A 22 -6.91 -10.83 -30.58
C PRO A 22 -6.06 -10.32 -29.42
N LEU A 23 -4.75 -10.09 -29.64
CA LEU A 23 -3.79 -9.81 -28.60
C LEU A 23 -2.86 -8.69 -29.06
N ASN A 24 -3.21 -7.43 -28.76
CA ASN A 24 -2.20 -6.37 -28.76
C ASN A 24 -1.17 -6.74 -27.67
N PRO A 25 0.10 -7.04 -27.99
CA PRO A 25 1.08 -7.48 -27.00
C PRO A 25 1.23 -6.47 -25.85
N ASN A 26 1.07 -5.18 -26.16
CA ASN A 26 1.12 -4.10 -25.17
C ASN A 26 -0.05 -4.16 -24.18
N SER A 27 -1.17 -4.81 -24.51
CA SER A 27 -2.31 -4.96 -23.59
C SER A 27 -2.01 -5.85 -22.39
N PHE A 28 -1.18 -6.88 -22.55
CA PHE A 28 -0.77 -7.75 -21.45
C PHE A 28 0.15 -7.02 -20.47
N TYR A 29 1.17 -6.34 -20.98
CA TYR A 29 2.06 -5.50 -20.17
C TYR A 29 1.28 -4.40 -19.43
N ARG A 30 0.34 -3.72 -20.12
CA ARG A 30 -0.52 -2.71 -19.50
C ARG A 30 -1.37 -3.28 -18.36
N LYS A 31 -1.96 -4.46 -18.51
CA LYS A 31 -2.74 -5.10 -17.43
C LYS A 31 -1.86 -5.44 -16.23
N GLY A 32 -0.69 -6.04 -16.44
CA GLY A 32 0.25 -6.37 -15.37
C GLY A 32 0.66 -5.14 -14.55
N VAL A 33 1.07 -4.07 -15.24
CA VAL A 33 1.44 -2.79 -14.61
C VAL A 33 0.27 -2.17 -13.85
N THR A 34 -0.97 -2.25 -14.38
CA THR A 34 -2.14 -1.72 -13.66
C THR A 34 -2.42 -2.49 -12.37
N ILE A 35 -2.34 -3.82 -12.37
CA ILE A 35 -2.59 -4.63 -11.16
C ILE A 35 -1.56 -4.32 -10.08
N LEU A 36 -0.28 -4.23 -10.46
CA LEU A 36 0.78 -3.90 -9.51
C LEU A 36 0.63 -2.47 -8.96
N SER A 37 0.21 -1.52 -9.79
CA SER A 37 -0.08 -0.15 -9.33
C SER A 37 -1.25 -0.08 -8.32
N LEU A 38 -2.28 -0.92 -8.50
CA LEU A 38 -3.40 -1.02 -7.56
C LEU A 38 -2.95 -1.61 -6.22
N LEU A 39 -2.09 -2.64 -6.26
CA LEU A 39 -1.50 -3.22 -5.06
C LEU A 39 -0.68 -2.20 -4.27
N ILE A 40 0.15 -1.42 -4.95
CA ILE A 40 0.93 -0.34 -4.33
C ILE A 40 0.01 0.69 -3.66
N ARG A 41 -1.09 1.10 -4.33
CA ARG A 41 -2.08 2.03 -3.75
C ARG A 41 -2.77 1.45 -2.53
N PHE A 42 -3.14 0.17 -2.58
CA PHE A 42 -3.75 -0.53 -1.45
C PHE A 42 -2.81 -0.58 -0.23
N ILE A 43 -1.54 -0.91 -0.44
CA ILE A 43 -0.53 -0.91 0.64
C ILE A 43 -0.36 0.49 1.23
N ASN A 44 -0.27 1.52 0.39
CA ASN A 44 -0.20 2.92 0.86
C ASN A 44 -1.40 3.28 1.74
N LEU A 45 -2.61 2.88 1.33
CA LEU A 45 -3.83 3.13 2.10
C LEU A 45 -3.80 2.38 3.44
N ALA A 46 -3.43 1.10 3.43
CA ALA A 46 -3.33 0.29 4.65
C ALA A 46 -2.31 0.88 5.65
N VAL A 47 -1.12 1.25 5.17
CA VAL A 47 -0.07 1.91 5.97
C VAL A 47 -0.58 3.23 6.55
N SER A 48 -1.30 4.03 5.75
CA SER A 48 -1.86 5.32 6.19
C SER A 48 -2.94 5.14 7.26
N ILE A 49 -3.86 4.20 7.05
CA ILE A 49 -4.92 3.87 8.02
C ILE A 49 -4.30 3.37 9.33
N TYR A 50 -3.31 2.48 9.24
CA TYR A 50 -2.67 1.91 10.43
C TYR A 50 -1.85 2.96 11.20
N THR A 51 -1.14 3.83 10.48
CA THR A 51 -0.46 5.00 11.06
C THR A 51 -1.43 5.90 11.79
N PHE A 52 -2.58 6.19 11.17
CA PHE A 52 -3.63 7.01 11.77
C PHE A 52 -4.24 6.34 13.01
N ALA A 53 -4.45 5.01 13.00
CA ALA A 53 -4.93 4.28 14.16
C ALA A 53 -3.96 4.35 15.36
N ILE A 54 -2.65 4.22 15.11
CA ILE A 54 -1.61 4.40 16.14
C ILE A 54 -1.61 5.84 16.66
N PHE A 55 -1.73 6.81 15.76
CA PHE A 55 -1.80 8.22 16.13
C PHE A 55 -3.03 8.55 17.00
N LEU A 56 -4.22 8.06 16.60
CA LEU A 56 -5.43 8.19 17.40
C LEU A 56 -5.27 7.57 18.79
N ARG A 57 -4.63 6.40 18.87
CA ARG A 57 -4.35 5.76 20.16
C ARG A 57 -3.45 6.61 21.06
N ALA A 58 -2.44 7.26 20.49
CA ALA A 58 -1.56 8.18 21.22
C ALA A 58 -2.30 9.42 21.73
N ILE A 59 -3.22 9.97 20.95
CA ILE A 59 -4.07 11.08 21.39
C ILE A 59 -5.00 10.61 22.50
N ILE A 60 -5.67 9.49 22.29
CA ILE A 60 -6.64 8.93 23.23
C ILE A 60 -5.98 8.63 24.58
N SER A 61 -4.75 8.11 24.60
CA SER A 61 -4.06 7.80 25.86
C SER A 61 -3.75 9.02 26.73
N TRP A 62 -3.62 10.22 26.14
CA TRP A 62 -3.47 11.46 26.91
C TRP A 62 -4.72 11.87 27.70
N PHE A 63 -5.90 11.44 27.27
CA PHE A 63 -7.16 11.78 27.93
C PHE A 63 -7.61 10.76 28.97
N ASN A 64 -6.82 9.71 29.22
CA ASN A 64 -7.17 8.60 30.13
C ASN A 64 -8.58 8.02 29.85
N PRO A 65 -8.74 7.34 28.69
CA PRO A 65 -10.04 6.93 28.19
C PRO A 65 -10.64 5.80 29.04
N ASP A 66 -11.97 5.67 28.99
CA ASP A 66 -12.65 4.52 29.60
C ASP A 66 -12.27 3.20 28.88
N PRO A 67 -11.62 2.24 29.56
CA PRO A 67 -11.22 0.96 28.96
C PRO A 67 -12.41 0.07 28.55
N TYR A 68 -13.61 0.35 29.05
CA TYR A 68 -14.83 -0.36 28.67
C TYR A 68 -15.48 0.19 27.39
N ASN A 69 -14.93 1.24 26.78
CA ASN A 69 -15.38 1.71 25.48
C ASN A 69 -14.98 0.71 24.37
N SER A 70 -15.94 0.31 23.54
CA SER A 70 -15.73 -0.63 22.43
C SER A 70 -14.74 -0.10 21.39
N ALA A 71 -14.73 1.20 21.11
CA ALA A 71 -13.80 1.81 20.16
C ALA A 71 -12.35 1.78 20.67
N VAL A 72 -12.14 2.04 21.96
CA VAL A 72 -10.82 1.97 22.61
C VAL A 72 -10.29 0.55 22.57
N ARG A 73 -11.11 -0.45 22.98
CA ARG A 73 -10.71 -1.86 22.90
C ARG A 73 -10.41 -2.32 21.48
N PHE A 74 -11.14 -1.81 20.49
CA PHE A 74 -10.87 -2.12 19.09
C PHE A 74 -9.51 -1.56 18.67
N LEU A 75 -9.21 -0.29 18.96
CA LEU A 75 -7.91 0.32 18.69
C LEU A 75 -6.76 -0.39 19.42
N ASP A 76 -6.94 -0.76 20.69
CA ASP A 76 -5.94 -1.52 21.43
C ASP A 76 -5.68 -2.88 20.78
N LYS A 77 -6.72 -3.62 20.39
CA LYS A 77 -6.57 -4.93 19.73
C LYS A 77 -5.77 -4.87 18.44
N ILE A 78 -6.00 -3.86 17.60
CA ILE A 78 -5.32 -3.75 16.30
C ILE A 78 -3.89 -3.19 16.42
N THR A 79 -3.64 -2.32 17.40
CA THR A 79 -2.34 -1.63 17.53
C THR A 79 -1.40 -2.31 18.52
N GLU A 80 -1.90 -3.04 19.53
CA GLU A 80 -1.03 -3.66 20.55
C GLU A 80 -0.05 -4.71 20.07
N PRO A 81 -0.36 -5.55 19.06
CA PRO A 81 0.63 -6.48 18.54
C PRO A 81 1.94 -5.80 18.11
N LEU A 82 1.87 -4.55 17.64
CA LEU A 82 3.04 -3.75 17.29
C LEU A 82 3.54 -2.90 18.46
N LEU A 83 2.65 -2.27 19.22
CA LEU A 83 3.05 -1.34 20.28
C LEU A 83 3.64 -2.04 21.51
N TYR A 84 3.09 -3.17 21.93
CA TYR A 84 3.59 -3.93 23.08
C TYR A 84 5.07 -4.33 22.97
N PRO A 85 5.56 -4.93 21.87
CA PRO A 85 6.98 -5.28 21.77
C PRO A 85 7.88 -4.03 21.75
N ILE A 86 7.44 -2.93 21.12
CA ILE A 86 8.18 -1.66 21.11
C ILE A 86 8.27 -1.10 22.52
N ARG A 87 7.15 -1.03 23.24
CA ARG A 87 7.10 -0.62 24.65
C ARG A 87 7.98 -1.53 25.50
N LYS A 88 7.88 -2.85 25.38
CA LYS A 88 8.75 -3.78 26.11
C LYS A 88 10.25 -3.55 25.82
N ALA A 89 10.62 -3.24 24.59
CA ALA A 89 12.00 -2.90 24.25
C ALA A 89 12.43 -1.58 24.88
N LEU A 90 11.61 -0.53 24.78
CA LEU A 90 11.89 0.79 25.36
C LEU A 90 12.10 0.76 26.87
N TRP A 91 11.27 0.02 27.61
CA TRP A 91 11.41 -0.10 29.07
C TRP A 91 12.73 -0.78 29.45
N ARG A 92 13.22 -1.73 28.65
CA ARG A 92 14.51 -2.39 28.88
C ARG A 92 15.70 -1.44 28.70
N PHE A 93 15.60 -0.44 27.82
CA PHE A 93 16.71 0.47 27.51
C PHE A 93 16.63 1.82 28.22
N SER A 94 15.42 2.32 28.54
CA SER A 94 15.21 3.70 29.03
C SER A 94 14.77 3.81 30.49
N GLY A 95 14.54 2.71 31.20
CA GLY A 95 14.06 2.73 32.59
C GLY A 95 12.62 3.23 32.72
N ASN A 96 12.29 3.85 33.87
CA ASN A 96 10.95 4.36 34.22
C ASN A 96 10.59 5.66 33.49
N LEU A 97 10.62 5.70 32.15
CA LEU A 97 10.01 6.82 31.44
C LEU A 97 8.50 6.87 31.77
N PRO A 98 7.99 8.01 32.29
CA PRO A 98 6.58 8.13 32.66
C PRO A 98 5.66 8.27 31.44
N ILE A 99 6.21 8.48 30.24
CA ILE A 99 5.45 8.75 29.01
C ILE A 99 5.68 7.62 28.02
N ASP A 100 4.59 7.07 27.49
CA ASP A 100 4.63 6.03 26.46
C ASP A 100 4.98 6.63 25.08
N PHE A 101 6.27 6.62 24.74
CA PHE A 101 6.77 7.02 23.42
C PHE A 101 6.64 5.92 22.36
N SER A 102 6.12 4.73 22.70
CA SER A 102 5.97 3.64 21.73
C SER A 102 5.14 4.00 20.49
N PRO A 103 4.07 4.83 20.55
CA PRO A 103 3.31 5.20 19.35
C PRO A 103 4.14 5.96 18.32
N PHE A 104 5.02 6.84 18.77
CA PHE A 104 5.88 7.61 17.87
C PHE A 104 6.85 6.70 17.11
N ILE A 105 7.50 5.77 17.82
CA ILE A 105 8.42 4.81 17.22
C ILE A 105 7.68 3.84 16.29
N ALA A 106 6.49 3.38 16.68
CA ALA A 106 5.67 2.52 15.84
C ALA A 106 5.28 3.19 14.52
N ILE A 107 4.89 4.47 14.55
CA ILE A 107 4.60 5.24 13.33
C ILE A 107 5.83 5.27 12.41
N ILE A 108 7.02 5.55 12.95
CA ILE A 108 8.25 5.59 12.15
C ILE A 108 8.52 4.21 11.52
N LEU A 109 8.44 3.13 12.31
CA LEU A 109 8.68 1.78 11.83
C LEU A 109 7.68 1.36 10.74
N VAL A 110 6.39 1.66 10.93
CA VAL A 110 5.33 1.37 9.96
C VAL A 110 5.57 2.14 8.65
N GLN A 111 5.94 3.41 8.74
CA GLN A 111 6.19 4.24 7.56
C GLN A 111 7.44 3.78 6.80
N ILE A 112 8.51 3.43 7.50
CA ILE A 112 9.73 2.89 6.88
C ILE A 112 9.42 1.53 6.22
N ALA A 113 8.78 0.61 6.95
CA ALA A 113 8.43 -0.71 6.42
C ALA A 113 7.52 -0.58 5.18
N GLY A 114 6.49 0.27 5.24
CA GLY A 114 5.59 0.54 4.12
C GLY A 114 6.34 1.07 2.90
N ARG A 115 7.22 2.07 3.07
CA ARG A 115 8.04 2.63 1.99
C ARG A 115 8.95 1.57 1.37
N LEU A 116 9.67 0.80 2.18
CA LEU A 116 10.55 -0.27 1.69
C LEU A 116 9.78 -1.29 0.85
N ILE A 117 8.62 -1.74 1.33
CA ILE A 117 7.76 -2.67 0.57
C ILE A 117 7.35 -2.06 -0.77
N ILE A 118 6.92 -0.80 -0.78
CA ILE A 118 6.48 -0.12 -2.01
C ILE A 118 7.65 0.07 -2.98
N ASP A 119 8.82 0.46 -2.50
CA ASP A 119 10.01 0.65 -3.33
C ASP A 119 10.45 -0.68 -3.96
N ILE A 120 10.43 -1.77 -3.19
CA ILE A 120 10.65 -3.12 -3.72
C ILE A 120 9.63 -3.45 -4.82
N LEU A 121 8.34 -3.19 -4.59
CA LEU A 121 7.29 -3.46 -5.59
C LEU A 121 7.44 -2.62 -6.86
N ARG A 122 7.91 -1.37 -6.73
CA ARG A 122 8.15 -0.49 -7.88
C ARG A 122 9.29 -0.97 -8.77
N ASN A 123 10.29 -1.67 -8.22
CA ASN A 123 11.40 -2.22 -9.00
C ASN A 123 10.96 -3.31 -10.01
N PHE A 124 9.73 -3.82 -9.90
CA PHE A 124 9.16 -4.82 -10.83
C PHE A 124 8.33 -4.21 -11.97
N ILE A 125 8.12 -2.88 -12.00
CA ILE A 125 7.43 -2.14 -13.05
C ILE A 125 8.46 -1.55 -14.00
#